data_AF-A0A7S4D952-F1
#
_entry.id   AF-A0A7S4D952-F1
#
_cell.length_a   1.000
_cell.length_b   1.000
_cell.length_c   1.000
_cell.angle_alpha   90.00
_cell.angle_beta   90.00
_cell.angle_gamma   90.00
#
_symmetry.space_group_name_H-M   'P 1'
#
loop_
_entity.id
_entity.type
_entity.pdbx_description
1 polymer ?
#
loop_
_entity_poly.entity_id
_entity_poly.type
_entity_poly.pdbx_seq_one_letter_code
_entity_poly.pdbx_strand_id
1 'polypeptide(L)'
;RVGVGARTANTFGNVAVPSNYVAGLGRGAVGFTTRSDIGPARTAAPQSGAAPAQPPVADFGAAPAGYVAGAGRGASILGKRPETDTTKEDLSETQYDQFTGYSQKLFSDTPYDAADAEADQIYEAIDSRMDMRRKKRRESKMLETIQKFRQDKPKISDQFVDLKKDIGELTAADWEAIPDVKDGSLKLTQAKRKEIYTPLSDAMLAGAA
;
A
#
# COMPACT_ATOMS: atom_id res chain seq x y z
N ARG A 1 -48.43 4.41 25.52
CA ARG A 1 -47.39 3.38 25.26
C ARG A 1 -46.16 4.11 24.76
N VAL A 2 -45.09 4.19 25.57
CA VAL A 2 -43.83 4.86 25.21
C VAL A 2 -42.93 3.84 24.50
N GLY A 3 -42.48 4.16 23.29
CA GLY A 3 -41.69 3.28 22.44
C GLY A 3 -40.27 3.08 22.98
N VAL A 4 -39.82 1.84 23.03
CA VAL A 4 -38.44 1.46 23.38
C VAL A 4 -37.58 1.69 22.13
N GLY A 5 -36.96 2.87 22.03
CA GLY A 5 -35.95 3.16 21.02
C GLY A 5 -34.71 2.29 21.26
N ALA A 6 -34.22 1.64 20.19
CA ALA A 6 -33.01 0.83 20.23
C ALA A 6 -31.82 1.67 20.74
N ARG A 7 -31.26 1.29 21.89
CA ARG A 7 -30.03 1.90 22.43
C ARG A 7 -28.84 1.27 21.72
N THR A 8 -28.32 1.89 20.68
CA THR A 8 -27.01 1.52 20.12
C THR A 8 -25.93 1.85 21.16
N ALA A 9 -24.99 0.94 21.41
CA ALA A 9 -23.87 1.20 22.30
C ALA A 9 -23.06 2.41 21.78
N ASN A 10 -22.60 3.29 22.67
CA ASN A 10 -21.72 4.40 22.31
C ASN A 10 -20.39 3.84 21.79
N THR A 11 -20.26 3.71 20.48
CA THR A 11 -19.00 3.36 19.81
C THR A 11 -18.24 4.64 19.47
N PHE A 12 -16.91 4.57 19.46
CA PHE A 12 -16.03 5.71 19.15
C PHE A 12 -16.07 6.14 17.67
N GLY A 13 -16.94 5.55 16.84
CA GLY A 13 -17.03 5.86 15.40
C GLY A 13 -17.53 7.28 15.09
N ASN A 14 -18.28 7.89 16.00
CA ASN A 14 -18.83 9.25 15.84
C ASN A 14 -18.12 10.29 16.72
N VAL A 15 -17.02 9.93 17.39
CA VAL A 15 -16.26 10.85 18.24
C VAL A 15 -15.05 11.35 17.47
N ALA A 16 -14.98 12.66 17.24
CA ALA A 16 -13.79 13.27 16.65
C ALA A 16 -12.56 12.98 17.51
N VAL A 17 -11.44 12.68 16.85
CA VAL A 17 -10.18 12.37 17.53
C VAL A 17 -9.78 13.56 18.42
N PRO A 18 -9.42 13.34 19.69
CA PRO A 18 -8.97 14.42 20.58
C PRO A 18 -7.74 15.14 20.02
N SER A 19 -7.69 16.47 20.21
CA SER A 19 -6.73 17.40 19.57
C SER A 19 -5.23 17.09 19.77
N ASN A 20 -4.85 16.18 20.68
CA ASN A 20 -3.45 15.81 20.98
C ASN A 20 -3.20 14.29 20.90
N TYR A 21 -4.10 13.53 20.28
CA TYR A 21 -3.94 12.08 20.16
C TYR A 21 -2.95 11.74 19.03
N VAL A 22 -1.83 11.11 19.39
CA VAL A 22 -0.91 10.49 18.44
C VAL A 22 -1.24 8.99 18.36
N ALA A 23 -1.61 8.53 17.16
CA ALA A 23 -2.00 7.13 16.93
C ALA A 23 -0.89 6.17 17.38
N GLY A 24 -1.25 5.17 18.19
CA GLY A 24 -0.31 4.19 18.74
C GLY A 24 0.42 4.63 20.01
N LEU A 25 0.74 5.92 20.17
CA LEU A 25 1.47 6.44 21.33
C LEU A 25 0.67 6.27 22.64
N GLY A 26 -0.63 6.61 22.62
CA GLY A 26 -1.52 6.44 23.78
C GLY A 26 -1.80 4.97 24.17
N ARG A 27 -1.43 4.00 23.31
CA ARG A 27 -1.48 2.55 23.57
C ARG A 27 -0.09 1.99 23.96
N GLY A 28 0.93 2.83 24.09
CA GLY A 28 2.30 2.41 24.35
C GLY A 28 2.98 1.72 23.16
N ALA A 29 2.48 1.93 21.93
CA ALA A 29 3.17 1.45 20.74
C ALA A 29 4.39 2.35 20.46
N VAL A 30 5.58 1.79 20.64
CA VAL A 30 6.85 2.37 20.20
C VAL A 30 7.28 1.59 18.96
N GLY A 31 7.55 2.27 17.85
CA GLY A 31 8.05 1.62 16.64
C GLY A 31 9.38 0.91 16.93
N PHE A 32 9.47 -0.37 16.60
CA PHE A 32 10.75 -1.08 16.66
C PHE A 32 11.58 -0.64 15.46
N THR A 33 12.85 -0.25 15.69
CA THR A 33 13.76 0.10 14.60
C THR A 33 14.03 -1.15 13.77
N THR A 34 13.44 -1.23 12.59
CA THR A 34 13.69 -2.32 11.65
C THR A 34 14.97 -2.06 10.88
N ARG A 35 15.47 -3.10 10.20
CA ARG A 35 16.57 -2.97 9.24
C ARG A 35 16.32 -1.86 8.20
N SER A 36 15.06 -1.54 7.94
CA SER A 36 14.61 -0.48 7.03
C SER A 36 14.81 0.93 7.59
N ASP A 37 14.66 1.14 8.91
CA ASP A 37 14.89 2.45 9.58
C ASP A 37 16.38 2.84 9.67
N ILE A 38 17.26 1.87 9.42
CA ILE A 38 18.71 1.99 9.61
C ILE A 38 19.45 2.32 8.30
N GLY A 39 18.84 2.03 7.16
CA GLY A 39 19.45 2.18 5.84
C GLY A 39 20.61 1.18 5.59
N PRO A 40 21.10 1.05 4.34
CA PRO A 40 22.09 0.04 3.97
C PRO A 40 23.51 0.25 4.52
N ALA A 41 23.79 1.30 5.29
CA ALA A 41 25.15 1.63 5.71
C ALA A 41 25.19 2.30 7.09
N ARG A 42 25.09 1.49 8.15
CA ARG A 42 25.82 1.77 9.38
C ARG A 42 26.20 0.45 10.04
N THR A 43 27.41 -0.03 9.74
CA THR A 43 28.09 -0.99 10.61
C THR A 43 28.24 -0.34 11.97
N ALA A 44 27.67 -0.96 12.99
CA ALA A 44 27.70 -0.49 14.36
C ALA A 44 29.12 -0.08 14.78
N ALA A 45 29.29 1.16 15.23
CA ALA A 45 30.45 1.50 16.05
C ALA A 45 30.21 0.88 17.45
N PRO A 46 31.16 0.13 18.02
CA PRO A 46 31.02 -0.36 19.38
C PRO A 46 31.20 0.82 20.34
N GLN A 47 30.26 0.92 21.27
CA GLN A 47 30.33 1.88 22.36
C GLN A 47 31.30 1.34 23.42
N SER A 48 32.50 1.93 23.54
CA SER A 48 33.23 2.10 24.82
C SER A 48 34.59 2.79 24.63
N GLY A 49 34.94 3.69 25.55
CA GLY A 49 36.33 4.02 25.88
C GLY A 49 36.88 5.33 25.32
N ALA A 50 37.47 6.13 26.21
CA ALA A 50 38.07 7.43 25.94
C ALA A 50 39.55 7.34 25.47
N ALA A 51 39.91 8.27 24.56
CA ALA A 51 41.24 8.86 24.25
C ALA A 51 42.37 8.00 23.62
N PRO A 52 43.41 8.60 22.98
CA PRO A 52 43.56 9.93 22.38
C PRO A 52 43.92 9.91 20.87
N ALA A 53 43.85 11.08 20.23
CA ALA A 53 44.20 11.31 18.83
C ALA A 53 45.70 11.09 18.55
N GLN A 54 46.01 10.35 17.47
CA GLN A 54 47.32 10.37 16.82
C GLN A 54 47.25 11.17 15.52
N PRO A 55 48.23 12.05 15.21
CA PRO A 55 48.20 12.84 13.99
C PRO A 55 48.60 12.00 12.76
N PRO A 56 47.98 12.19 11.59
CA PRO A 56 48.46 11.56 10.36
C PRO A 56 49.77 12.22 9.92
N VAL A 57 50.77 11.39 9.65
CA VAL A 57 52.06 11.76 9.06
C VAL A 57 51.85 12.42 7.69
N ALA A 58 52.41 13.63 7.52
CA ALA A 58 52.36 14.41 6.29
C ALA A 58 53.55 14.06 5.39
N ASP A 59 53.34 13.18 4.40
CA ASP A 59 54.31 12.87 3.34
C ASP A 59 53.78 13.22 1.93
N PHE A 60 52.70 14.00 1.86
CA PHE A 60 52.27 14.65 0.62
C PHE A 60 52.05 16.13 0.91
N GLY A 61 52.68 17.00 0.12
CA GLY A 61 52.80 18.44 0.36
C GLY A 61 51.48 19.16 0.65
N ALA A 62 51.58 20.34 1.27
CA ALA A 62 50.45 21.13 1.72
C ALA A 62 49.38 21.33 0.63
N ALA A 63 48.13 21.07 0.99
CA ALA A 63 46.99 21.31 0.10
C ALA A 63 46.88 22.81 -0.25
N PRO A 64 46.52 23.17 -1.50
CA PRO A 64 46.37 24.56 -1.90
C PRO A 64 45.27 25.27 -1.10
N ALA A 65 45.44 26.58 -0.91
CA ALA A 65 44.51 27.41 -0.14
C ALA A 65 43.08 27.30 -0.71
N GLY A 66 42.13 26.81 0.10
CA GLY A 66 40.73 26.60 -0.27
C GLY A 66 40.33 25.15 -0.54
N TYR A 67 41.24 24.17 -0.43
CA TYR A 67 40.90 22.76 -0.58
C TYR A 67 40.17 22.21 0.66
N VAL A 68 38.94 21.72 0.48
CA VAL A 68 38.18 20.98 1.49
C VAL A 68 38.13 19.52 1.07
N ALA A 69 38.83 18.65 1.81
CA ALA A 69 38.82 17.21 1.53
C ALA A 69 37.40 16.63 1.68
N GLY A 70 36.92 15.93 0.65
CA GLY A 70 35.56 15.37 0.60
C GLY A 70 34.53 16.22 -0.17
N ALA A 71 34.86 17.46 -0.53
CA ALA A 71 34.02 18.30 -1.40
C ALA A 71 34.40 18.08 -2.87
N GLY A 72 33.94 16.96 -3.45
CA GLY A 72 33.99 16.76 -4.90
C GLY A 72 33.17 17.82 -5.64
N ARG A 73 33.46 18.04 -6.93
CA ARG A 73 32.82 19.07 -7.79
C ARG A 73 31.31 18.89 -8.04
N GLY A 74 30.66 17.94 -7.34
CA GLY A 74 29.21 17.72 -7.35
C GLY A 74 28.55 17.81 -5.97
N ALA A 75 29.30 18.11 -4.90
CA ALA A 75 28.81 18.08 -3.52
C ALA A 75 28.03 19.35 -3.09
N SER A 76 28.03 20.43 -3.88
CA SER A 76 27.39 21.70 -3.51
C SER A 76 25.91 21.81 -3.93
N ILE A 77 25.38 20.89 -4.73
CA ILE A 77 23.96 20.87 -5.14
C ILE A 77 23.14 19.89 -4.26
N LEU A 78 23.77 19.20 -3.33
CA LEU A 78 23.12 18.29 -2.38
C LEU A 78 22.95 18.94 -0.99
N GLY A 79 22.73 20.26 -0.96
CA GLY A 79 22.60 21.03 0.26
C GLY A 79 21.16 21.45 0.51
N LYS A 80 20.50 20.75 1.45
CA LYS A 80 19.22 21.09 2.11
C LYS A 80 17.95 20.54 1.43
N ARG A 81 17.73 19.24 1.61
CA ARG A 81 16.39 18.62 1.50
C ARG A 81 15.51 19.25 2.61
N PRO A 82 14.36 19.86 2.31
CA PRO A 82 13.40 20.16 3.36
C PRO A 82 12.93 18.83 3.96
N GLU A 83 13.04 18.68 5.28
CA GLU A 83 12.40 17.62 6.06
C GLU A 83 10.89 17.83 6.00
N THR A 84 10.28 17.55 4.85
CA THR A 84 8.84 17.34 4.74
C THR A 84 8.58 15.87 5.03
N ASP A 85 8.00 15.63 6.20
CA ASP A 85 7.52 14.36 6.78
C ASP A 85 6.41 13.65 5.93
N THR A 86 6.40 13.82 4.60
CA THR A 86 5.27 13.49 3.71
C THR A 86 5.52 12.40 2.67
N THR A 87 6.70 11.79 2.60
CA THR A 87 6.95 10.64 1.70
C THR A 87 7.45 9.45 2.49
N LYS A 88 6.55 8.81 3.24
CA LYS A 88 6.72 7.38 3.52
C LYS A 88 6.61 6.68 2.17
N GLU A 89 7.75 6.48 1.53
CA GLU A 89 7.87 5.68 0.32
C GLU A 89 7.12 4.36 0.58
N ASP A 90 6.13 4.07 -0.26
CA ASP A 90 5.37 2.82 -0.19
C ASP A 90 6.29 1.66 -0.57
N LEU A 91 6.98 1.13 0.43
CA LEU A 91 7.88 -0.02 0.36
C LEU A 91 7.13 -1.33 0.62
N SER A 92 5.80 -1.35 0.40
CA SER A 92 5.02 -2.57 0.49
C SER A 92 5.41 -3.55 -0.63
N GLU A 93 5.25 -4.85 -0.35
CA GLU A 93 5.46 -5.91 -1.35
C GLU A 93 4.53 -5.76 -2.56
N THR A 94 3.38 -5.07 -2.42
CA THR A 94 2.46 -4.81 -3.54
C THR A 94 3.01 -3.82 -4.56
N GLN A 95 3.91 -2.92 -4.13
CA GLN A 95 4.57 -1.94 -4.98
C GLN A 95 5.92 -2.46 -5.53
N TYR A 96 6.43 -3.56 -4.97
CA TYR A 96 7.67 -4.19 -5.39
C TYR A 96 7.43 -5.21 -6.50
N ASP A 97 8.06 -5.00 -7.66
CA ASP A 97 8.17 -5.97 -8.73
C ASP A 97 9.58 -6.57 -8.77
N GLN A 98 9.69 -7.87 -9.03
CA GLN A 98 10.99 -8.57 -9.06
C GLN A 98 11.89 -8.11 -10.20
N PHE A 99 11.31 -7.63 -11.31
CA PHE A 99 12.07 -7.19 -12.46
C PHE A 99 12.42 -5.70 -12.39
N THR A 100 11.44 -4.84 -12.11
CA THR A 100 11.63 -3.38 -12.11
C THR A 100 11.93 -2.78 -10.73
N GLY A 101 11.85 -3.57 -9.66
CA GLY A 101 11.99 -3.09 -8.28
C GLY A 101 10.76 -2.33 -7.81
N TYR A 102 10.94 -1.30 -6.98
CA TYR A 102 9.84 -0.43 -6.57
C TYR A 102 9.48 0.52 -7.71
N SER A 103 8.20 0.57 -8.13
CA SER A 103 7.74 1.41 -9.24
C SER A 103 7.66 2.92 -8.93
N GLN A 104 8.45 3.42 -7.99
CA GLN A 104 8.47 4.83 -7.59
C GLN A 104 9.36 5.67 -8.51
N LYS A 105 8.93 6.90 -8.81
CA LYS A 105 9.71 7.87 -9.59
C LYS A 105 10.63 8.65 -8.65
N LEU A 106 11.92 8.29 -8.62
CA LEU A 106 12.89 8.85 -7.67
C LEU A 106 13.36 10.29 -7.99
N PHE A 107 13.21 10.74 -9.23
CA PHE A 107 13.81 12.00 -9.73
C PHE A 107 12.79 13.13 -9.93
N SER A 108 11.56 13.01 -9.43
CA SER A 108 10.55 14.08 -9.57
C SER A 108 10.78 15.28 -8.63
N ASP A 109 11.58 15.10 -7.58
CA ASP A 109 11.78 16.12 -6.53
C ASP A 109 12.96 17.06 -6.82
N THR A 110 13.73 16.81 -7.88
CA THR A 110 14.83 17.69 -8.27
C THR A 110 14.30 18.91 -9.02
N PRO A 111 14.94 20.09 -8.88
CA PRO A 111 14.55 21.26 -9.66
C PRO A 111 14.62 20.93 -11.15
N TYR A 112 13.51 21.11 -11.84
CA TYR A 112 13.37 20.81 -13.26
C TYR A 112 13.41 22.11 -14.06
N ASP A 113 14.37 22.23 -14.97
CA ASP A 113 14.59 23.45 -15.76
C ASP A 113 14.19 23.27 -17.23
N ALA A 114 14.37 24.34 -18.02
CA ALA A 114 14.03 24.31 -19.45
C ALA A 114 14.94 23.38 -20.25
N ALA A 115 16.19 23.18 -19.81
CA ALA A 115 17.12 22.28 -20.47
C ALA A 115 16.73 20.81 -20.20
N ASP A 116 16.23 20.49 -19.00
CA ASP A 116 15.66 19.19 -18.68
C ASP A 116 14.44 18.88 -19.55
N ALA A 117 13.56 19.86 -19.77
CA ALA A 117 12.40 19.73 -20.66
C ALA A 117 12.78 19.47 -22.12
N GLU A 118 13.80 20.16 -22.63
CA GLU A 118 14.33 19.92 -23.97
C GLU A 118 14.99 18.54 -24.06
N ALA A 119 15.72 18.12 -23.02
CA ALA A 119 16.32 16.80 -22.95
C ALA A 119 15.26 15.70 -23.00
N ASP A 120 14.22 15.79 -22.17
CA ASP A 120 13.12 14.82 -22.13
C ASP A 120 12.41 14.72 -23.50
N GLN A 121 12.18 15.85 -24.17
CA GLN A 121 11.62 15.86 -25.53
C GLN A 121 12.51 15.14 -26.54
N ILE A 122 13.84 15.35 -26.47
CA ILE A 122 14.80 14.68 -27.36
C ILE A 122 14.83 13.18 -27.08
N TYR A 123 14.88 12.77 -25.81
CA TYR A 123 14.90 11.35 -25.44
C TYR A 123 13.57 10.65 -25.81
N GLU A 124 12.42 11.27 -25.56
CA GLU A 124 11.12 10.73 -25.97
C GLU A 124 11.00 10.61 -27.49
N ALA A 125 11.55 11.57 -28.25
CA ALA A 125 11.58 11.51 -29.70
C ALA A 125 12.46 10.36 -30.22
N ILE A 126 13.59 10.09 -29.56
CA ILE A 126 14.46 8.94 -29.87
C ILE A 126 13.71 7.64 -29.61
N ASP A 127 13.10 7.47 -28.43
CA ASP A 127 12.34 6.26 -28.10
C ASP A 127 11.17 6.05 -29.05
N SER A 128 10.42 7.12 -29.34
CA SER A 128 9.34 7.11 -30.33
C SER A 128 9.86 6.64 -31.70
N ARG A 129 11.01 7.14 -32.14
CA ARG A 129 11.64 6.77 -33.41
C ARG A 129 12.10 5.30 -33.43
N MET A 130 12.65 4.81 -32.33
CA MET A 130 13.04 3.41 -32.20
C MET A 130 11.81 2.49 -32.32
N ASP A 131 10.67 2.93 -31.79
CA ASP A 131 9.42 2.18 -31.85
C ASP A 131 8.68 2.25 -33.18
N MET A 132 8.90 3.28 -34.00
CA MET A 132 8.15 3.54 -35.24
C MET A 132 8.09 2.33 -36.19
N ARG A 133 9.17 1.55 -36.31
CA ARG A 133 9.25 0.43 -37.27
C ARG A 133 8.20 -0.65 -37.04
N ARG A 134 7.76 -0.85 -35.79
CA ARG A 134 6.78 -1.89 -35.42
C ARG A 134 5.58 -1.34 -34.68
N LYS A 135 5.53 -0.03 -34.41
CA LYS A 135 4.48 0.67 -33.66
C LYS A 135 3.08 0.25 -34.11
N LYS A 136 2.75 0.45 -35.40
CA LYS A 136 1.42 0.11 -35.95
C LYS A 136 1.01 -1.34 -35.69
N ARG A 137 1.90 -2.31 -35.92
CA ARG A 137 1.61 -3.74 -35.75
C ARG A 137 1.55 -4.14 -34.27
N ARG A 138 2.42 -3.56 -33.44
CA ARG A 138 2.44 -3.81 -31.99
C ARG A 138 1.17 -3.26 -31.36
N GLU A 139 0.82 -2.02 -31.66
CA GLU A 139 -0.39 -1.37 -31.16
C GLU A 139 -1.65 -2.03 -31.69
N SER A 140 -1.72 -2.40 -32.97
CA SER A 140 -2.89 -3.13 -33.50
C SER A 140 -3.06 -4.48 -32.80
N LYS A 141 -1.97 -5.24 -32.63
CA LYS A 141 -2.01 -6.52 -31.92
C LYS A 141 -2.35 -6.31 -30.43
N MET A 142 -1.77 -5.29 -29.80
CA MET A 142 -2.04 -4.97 -28.39
C MET A 142 -3.52 -4.59 -28.21
N LEU A 143 -4.05 -3.76 -29.10
CA LEU A 143 -5.46 -3.38 -29.12
C LEU A 143 -6.36 -4.60 -29.32
N GLU A 144 -6.09 -5.44 -30.31
CA GLU A 144 -6.84 -6.68 -30.55
C GLU A 144 -6.77 -7.61 -29.34
N THR A 145 -5.61 -7.76 -28.69
CA THR A 145 -5.47 -8.59 -27.49
C THR A 145 -6.22 -8.01 -26.30
N ILE A 146 -6.21 -6.68 -26.12
CA ILE A 146 -6.96 -6.00 -25.05
C ILE A 146 -8.47 -6.14 -25.32
N GLN A 147 -8.91 -5.97 -26.56
CA GLN A 147 -10.31 -6.12 -26.94
C GLN A 147 -10.79 -7.55 -26.74
N LYS A 148 -10.05 -8.55 -27.22
CA LYS A 148 -10.35 -9.97 -26.98
C LYS A 148 -10.38 -10.28 -25.49
N PHE A 149 -9.39 -9.83 -24.73
CA PHE A 149 -9.36 -10.03 -23.29
C PHE A 149 -10.56 -9.40 -22.59
N ARG A 150 -10.99 -8.20 -23.00
CA ARG A 150 -12.21 -7.55 -22.47
C ARG A 150 -13.49 -8.28 -22.86
N GLN A 151 -13.55 -8.89 -24.04
CA GLN A 151 -14.68 -9.70 -24.49
C GLN A 151 -14.74 -11.04 -23.74
N ASP A 152 -13.60 -11.72 -23.61
CA ASP A 152 -13.49 -13.02 -22.95
C ASP A 152 -13.64 -12.92 -21.43
N LYS A 153 -13.10 -11.85 -20.85
CA LYS A 153 -13.07 -11.58 -19.40
C LYS A 153 -13.46 -10.12 -19.14
N PRO A 154 -14.73 -9.75 -19.33
CA PRO A 154 -15.20 -8.42 -19.00
C PRO A 154 -14.99 -8.17 -17.51
N LYS A 155 -14.57 -6.94 -17.16
CA LYS A 155 -14.43 -6.55 -15.75
C LYS A 155 -15.79 -6.69 -15.08
N ILE A 156 -15.80 -7.13 -13.82
CA ILE A 156 -17.04 -7.34 -13.06
C ILE A 156 -17.91 -6.08 -13.08
N SER A 157 -17.31 -4.90 -12.91
CA SER A 157 -18.04 -3.63 -13.01
C SER A 157 -18.72 -3.43 -14.36
N ASP A 158 -18.09 -3.87 -15.45
CA ASP A 158 -18.55 -3.67 -16.82
C ASP A 158 -19.75 -4.58 -17.14
N GLN A 159 -19.79 -5.78 -16.54
CA GLN A 159 -20.93 -6.71 -16.63
C GLN A 159 -22.20 -6.12 -16.01
N PHE A 160 -22.06 -5.29 -14.98
CA PHE A 160 -23.16 -4.68 -14.23
C PHE A 160 -23.44 -3.23 -14.64
N VAL A 161 -22.83 -2.68 -15.69
CA VAL A 161 -23.06 -1.29 -16.10
C VAL A 161 -24.52 -1.06 -16.46
N ASP A 162 -25.14 -1.97 -17.20
CA ASP A 162 -26.53 -1.80 -17.64
C ASP A 162 -27.50 -1.94 -16.46
N LEU A 163 -27.32 -2.97 -15.61
CA LEU A 163 -28.08 -3.09 -14.37
C LEU A 163 -27.90 -1.88 -13.43
N LYS A 164 -26.71 -1.28 -13.39
CA LYS A 164 -26.46 -0.06 -12.61
C LYS A 164 -27.19 1.16 -13.19
N LYS A 165 -27.38 1.26 -14.51
CA LYS A 165 -28.20 2.31 -15.12
C LYS A 165 -29.67 2.12 -14.76
N ASP A 166 -30.17 0.89 -14.84
CA ASP A 166 -31.56 0.55 -14.46
C ASP A 166 -31.83 0.89 -12.98
N ILE A 167 -30.86 0.65 -12.10
CA ILE A 167 -30.95 1.03 -10.68
C ILE A 167 -31.05 2.56 -10.50
N GLY A 168 -30.53 3.34 -11.45
CA GLY A 168 -30.64 4.81 -11.44
C GLY A 168 -32.06 5.33 -11.67
N GLU A 169 -32.97 4.51 -12.20
CA GLU A 169 -34.37 4.88 -12.42
C GLU A 169 -35.24 4.75 -11.15
N LEU A 170 -34.75 4.03 -10.12
CA LEU A 170 -35.46 3.84 -8.85
C LEU A 170 -35.57 5.15 -8.06
N THR A 171 -36.75 5.43 -7.52
CA THR A 171 -36.99 6.60 -6.69
C THR A 171 -36.49 6.38 -5.26
N ALA A 172 -36.24 7.46 -4.52
CA ALA A 172 -35.85 7.36 -3.11
C ALA A 172 -36.88 6.61 -2.25
N ALA A 173 -38.18 6.71 -2.59
CA ALA A 173 -39.22 5.95 -1.90
C ALA A 173 -39.10 4.44 -2.13
N ASP A 174 -38.69 4.02 -3.34
CA ASP A 174 -38.43 2.61 -3.65
C ASP A 174 -37.23 2.08 -2.87
N TRP A 175 -36.21 2.92 -2.63
CA TRP A 175 -35.07 2.59 -1.78
C TRP A 175 -35.47 2.41 -0.31
N GLU A 176 -36.38 3.23 0.20
CA GLU A 176 -36.89 3.11 1.58
C GLU A 176 -37.82 1.91 1.76
N ALA A 177 -38.48 1.46 0.69
CA ALA A 177 -39.37 0.30 0.70
C ALA A 177 -38.66 -1.05 0.64
N ILE A 178 -37.32 -1.08 0.50
CA ILE A 178 -36.55 -2.34 0.50
C ILE A 178 -36.68 -3.00 1.87
N PRO A 179 -37.22 -4.23 1.96
CA PRO A 179 -37.35 -4.94 3.23
C PRO A 179 -35.98 -5.43 3.73
N ASP A 180 -35.81 -5.42 5.05
CA ASP A 180 -34.65 -6.04 5.69
C ASP A 180 -34.59 -7.55 5.39
N VAL A 181 -33.36 -8.10 5.42
CA VAL A 181 -33.11 -9.52 5.15
C VAL A 181 -33.94 -10.40 6.08
N LYS A 182 -34.98 -11.02 5.53
CA LYS A 182 -35.75 -12.06 6.21
C LYS A 182 -35.09 -13.40 5.96
N ASP A 183 -34.82 -14.16 7.03
CA ASP A 183 -34.33 -15.54 6.92
C ASP A 183 -35.41 -16.42 6.24
N GLY A 184 -35.32 -16.56 4.92
CA GLY A 184 -36.16 -17.47 4.13
C GLY A 184 -35.74 -18.92 4.25
N SER A 185 -34.65 -19.19 4.97
CA SER A 185 -34.14 -20.53 5.20
C SER A 185 -34.77 -21.15 6.44
N LEU A 186 -35.29 -22.38 6.30
CA LEU A 186 -35.73 -23.19 7.44
C LEU A 186 -34.57 -23.59 8.39
N LYS A 187 -33.30 -23.22 8.10
CA LYS A 187 -32.13 -23.58 8.90
C LYS A 187 -32.17 -23.05 10.33
N LEU A 188 -32.79 -21.89 10.56
CA LEU A 188 -32.96 -21.35 11.91
C LEU A 188 -34.10 -22.06 12.67
N THR A 189 -35.14 -22.48 11.95
CA THR A 189 -36.33 -23.15 12.51
C THR A 189 -36.18 -24.67 12.65
N GLN A 190 -35.32 -25.29 11.83
CA GLN A 190 -34.92 -26.68 12.00
C GLN A 190 -34.01 -26.75 13.21
N ALA A 191 -34.61 -27.03 14.37
CA ALA A 191 -33.87 -27.37 15.56
C ALA A 191 -32.84 -28.43 15.19
N LYS A 192 -31.54 -28.10 15.31
CA LYS A 192 -30.47 -29.10 15.25
C LYS A 192 -30.89 -30.21 16.19
N ARG A 193 -30.93 -31.46 15.69
CA ARG A 193 -31.32 -32.62 16.49
C ARG A 193 -30.55 -32.52 17.81
N LYS A 194 -31.30 -32.42 18.92
CA LYS A 194 -30.68 -32.38 20.24
C LYS A 194 -29.98 -33.73 20.39
N GLU A 195 -28.65 -33.71 20.51
CA GLU A 195 -27.88 -34.90 20.79
C GLU A 195 -28.27 -35.36 22.21
N ILE A 196 -29.15 -36.36 22.28
CA ILE A 196 -29.57 -36.98 23.53
C ILE A 196 -28.68 -38.21 23.71
N TYR A 197 -27.70 -38.10 24.60
CA TYR A 197 -26.86 -39.23 25.00
C TYR A 197 -27.62 -40.05 26.04
N THR A 198 -28.36 -41.07 25.58
CA THR A 198 -28.89 -42.13 26.46
C THR A 198 -27.83 -43.22 26.62
N PRO A 199 -27.68 -43.82 27.80
CA PRO A 199 -26.82 -45.00 27.96
C PRO A 199 -27.28 -46.10 27.00
N LEU A 200 -26.33 -46.79 26.38
CA LEU A 200 -26.61 -47.99 25.59
C LEU A 200 -27.27 -49.04 26.50
N SER A 201 -28.30 -49.74 26.01
CA SER A 201 -28.96 -50.79 26.79
C SER A 201 -28.06 -52.01 26.92
N ASP A 202 -28.03 -52.63 28.10
CA ASP A 202 -27.22 -53.83 28.38
C ASP A 202 -27.59 -55.03 27.49
N ALA A 203 -28.77 -55.02 26.87
CA ALA A 203 -29.17 -56.01 25.87
C ALA A 203 -28.28 -56.02 24.62
N MET A 204 -27.68 -54.88 24.26
CA MET A 204 -26.72 -54.79 23.14
C MET A 204 -25.35 -55.38 23.50
N LEU A 205 -24.98 -55.38 24.79
CA LEU A 205 -23.77 -56.03 25.30
C LEU A 205 -23.94 -57.55 25.40
N ALA A 206 -25.15 -58.03 25.69
CA ALA A 206 -25.45 -59.46 25.82
C ALA A 206 -25.37 -60.26 24.51
N GLY A 207 -25.51 -59.62 23.35
CA GLY A 207 -25.38 -60.26 22.03
C GLY A 207 -23.96 -60.23 21.43
N ALA A 208 -23.02 -59.57 22.11
CA ALA A 208 -21.63 -59.42 21.66
C ALA A 208 -20.63 -60.29 22.46
N ALA A 209 -21.14 -61.15 23.36
CA ALA A 209 -20.38 -62.12 24.14
C ALA A 209 -20.65 -63.55 23.67
#